data_AF-A0A7S2WPQ0-F1
#
_entry.id   AF-A0A7S2WPQ0-F1
#
_cell.length_a   1.000
_cell.length_b   1.000
_cell.length_c   1.000
_cell.angle_alpha   90.00
_cell.angle_beta   90.00
_cell.angle_gamma   90.00
#
_symmetry.space_group_name_H-M   'P 1'
#
loop_
_entity.id
_entity.type
_entity.pdbx_description
1 polymer ?
#
loop_
_entity_poly.entity_id
_entity_poly.type
_entity_poly.pdbx_seq_one_letter_code
_entity_poly.pdbx_strand_id
1 'polypeptide(L)'
;VKHYASSLPSDMIMLESVVNNINYEQEIIKVEYNDEKNLPHQIEGRNVILTVPLGVLKENAIQFQPQLPDSKLAAIEKLSMGTLDKCIFAWDEGTLLPWDVGWVQRISNEITDQGEWTEFYSLDHYFGGRPVLVGFVAGRSAEEIVENVDDTTVA
;
A
#
# COMPACT_ATOMS: atom_id res chain seq x y z
N VAL A 1 4.53 -12.07 -4.31
CA VAL A 1 5.76 -11.46 -4.87
C VAL A 1 6.84 -12.49 -5.17
N LYS A 2 7.31 -13.30 -4.20
CA LYS A 2 8.36 -14.32 -4.43
C LYS A 2 8.12 -15.25 -5.62
N HIS A 3 6.88 -15.71 -5.84
CA HIS A 3 6.55 -16.55 -6.99
C HIS A 3 6.80 -15.84 -8.34
N TYR A 4 6.32 -14.60 -8.50
CA TYR A 4 6.56 -13.82 -9.72
C TYR A 4 8.00 -13.34 -9.88
N ALA A 5 8.69 -13.09 -8.77
CA ALA A 5 10.10 -12.69 -8.76
C ALA A 5 11.07 -13.88 -8.95
N SER A 6 10.62 -15.12 -8.77
CA SER A 6 11.48 -16.31 -8.75
C SER A 6 12.17 -16.61 -10.09
N SER A 7 11.61 -16.11 -11.20
CA SER A 7 12.20 -16.25 -12.53
C SER A 7 13.24 -15.17 -12.86
N LEU A 8 13.39 -14.14 -12.01
CA LEU A 8 14.36 -13.08 -12.20
C LEU A 8 15.64 -13.38 -11.40
N PRO A 9 16.82 -13.13 -11.98
CA PRO A 9 18.08 -13.14 -11.24
C PRO A 9 18.02 -12.22 -10.02
N SER A 10 18.62 -12.64 -8.90
CA SER A 10 18.55 -11.91 -7.63
C SER A 10 19.20 -10.52 -7.68
N ASP A 11 20.17 -10.34 -8.57
CA ASP A 11 20.85 -9.06 -8.84
C ASP A 11 20.01 -8.09 -9.68
N MET A 12 18.88 -8.52 -10.27
CA MET A 12 17.95 -7.64 -10.98
C MET A 12 16.90 -6.99 -10.07
N ILE A 13 16.78 -7.43 -8.82
CA ILE A 13 15.83 -6.86 -7.84
C ILE A 13 16.60 -6.25 -6.68
N MET A 14 16.70 -4.93 -6.69
CA MET A 14 17.36 -4.17 -5.64
C MET A 14 16.31 -3.74 -4.61
N LEU A 15 16.26 -4.44 -3.47
CA LEU A 15 15.45 -4.04 -2.32
C LEU A 15 16.10 -2.86 -1.61
N GLU A 16 15.33 -2.20 -0.73
CA GLU A 16 15.83 -1.08 0.10
C GLU A 16 16.48 0.04 -0.73
N SER A 17 16.05 0.18 -1.99
CA SER A 17 16.61 1.07 -2.98
C SER A 17 15.55 2.11 -3.37
N VAL A 18 15.50 3.20 -2.63
CA VAL A 18 14.46 4.24 -2.77
C VAL A 18 14.86 5.22 -3.86
N VAL A 19 14.23 5.10 -5.03
CA VAL A 19 14.42 6.03 -6.16
C VAL A 19 13.97 7.43 -5.75
N ASN A 20 14.81 8.43 -6.02
CA ASN A 20 14.55 9.83 -5.67
C ASN A 20 14.77 10.81 -6.83
N ASN A 21 15.46 10.41 -7.90
CA ASN A 21 15.62 11.23 -9.09
C ASN A 21 15.69 10.37 -10.37
N ILE A 22 15.05 10.85 -11.44
CA ILE A 22 15.02 10.23 -12.76
C ILE A 22 15.35 11.30 -13.80
N ASN A 23 16.55 11.21 -14.37
CA ASN A 23 16.98 12.06 -15.48
C ASN A 23 16.86 11.33 -16.81
N TYR A 24 15.90 11.75 -17.63
CA TYR A 24 15.56 11.22 -18.95
C TYR A 24 15.70 12.27 -20.07
N GLU A 25 16.54 13.29 -19.85
CA GLU A 25 16.85 14.31 -20.87
C GLU A 25 17.70 13.74 -22.02
N GLN A 26 18.50 12.72 -21.73
CA GLN A 26 19.42 12.08 -22.66
C GLN A 26 18.90 10.70 -23.12
N GLU A 27 19.52 10.14 -24.17
CA GLU A 27 19.19 8.79 -24.67
C GLU A 27 19.39 7.70 -23.61
N ILE A 28 20.39 7.88 -22.73
CA ILE A 28 20.60 7.03 -21.56
C ILE A 28 19.98 7.74 -20.35
N ILE A 29 18.96 7.11 -19.79
CA ILE A 29 18.24 7.57 -18.61
C ILE A 29 19.06 7.19 -17.38
N LYS A 30 19.25 8.15 -16.48
CA LYS A 30 19.91 7.95 -15.18
C LYS A 30 18.87 7.91 -14.08
N VAL A 31 18.92 6.89 -13.25
CA VAL A 31 18.05 6.74 -12.08
C VAL A 31 18.93 6.75 -10.84
N GLU A 32 18.67 7.71 -9.96
CA GLU A 32 19.34 7.83 -8.67
C GLU A 32 18.41 7.31 -7.56
N TYR A 33 19.01 6.58 -6.63
CA TYR A 33 18.31 6.01 -5.49
C TYR A 33 19.19 6.00 -4.25
N ASN A 34 18.57 5.93 -3.08
CA ASN A 34 19.27 5.79 -1.82
C ASN A 34 19.08 4.37 -1.26
N ASP A 35 20.13 3.80 -0.68
CA ASP A 35 20.04 2.50 0.01
C ASP A 35 19.46 2.61 1.44
N GLU A 36 19.39 1.48 2.17
CA GLU A 36 18.97 1.44 3.58
C GLU A 36 19.74 2.40 4.51
N LYS A 37 20.98 2.75 4.17
CA LYS A 37 21.84 3.68 4.92
C LYS A 37 21.75 5.11 4.40
N ASN A 38 20.81 5.35 3.50
CA ASN A 38 20.59 6.62 2.81
C ASN A 38 21.81 7.08 1.98
N LEU A 39 22.64 6.14 1.51
CA LEU A 39 23.77 6.44 0.63
C LEU A 39 23.28 6.53 -0.82
N PRO A 40 23.74 7.51 -1.61
CA PRO A 40 23.29 7.69 -2.99
C PRO A 40 23.98 6.70 -3.93
N HIS A 41 23.20 6.15 -4.85
CA HIS A 41 23.61 5.24 -5.92
C HIS A 41 22.97 5.64 -7.24
N GLN A 42 23.51 5.17 -8.36
CA GLN A 42 22.99 5.46 -9.69
C GLN A 42 23.01 4.20 -10.56
N ILE A 43 21.94 4.02 -11.35
CA ILE A 43 21.89 3.05 -12.45
C ILE A 43 21.50 3.75 -13.75
N GLU A 44 21.79 3.11 -14.88
CA GLU A 44 21.52 3.62 -16.21
C GLU A 44 20.68 2.64 -17.04
N GLY A 45 19.83 3.18 -17.91
CA GLY A 45 19.00 2.37 -18.78
C GLY A 45 18.49 3.15 -20.00
N ARG A 46 18.01 2.43 -21.01
CA ARG A 46 17.40 3.04 -22.21
C ARG A 46 15.92 3.41 -22.02
N ASN A 47 15.26 2.74 -21.08
CA ASN A 47 13.85 2.92 -20.78
C ASN A 47 13.63 2.77 -19.27
N VAL A 48 12.64 3.49 -18.74
CA VAL A 48 12.18 3.36 -17.36
C VAL A 48 10.68 3.10 -17.37
N ILE A 49 10.26 2.05 -16.67
CA ILE A 49 8.85 1.77 -16.39
C ILE A 49 8.60 2.16 -14.94
N LEU A 50 7.79 3.20 -14.74
CA LEU A 50 7.47 3.71 -13.42
C LEU A 50 6.17 3.09 -12.92
N THR A 51 6.25 2.36 -11.80
CA THR A 51 5.10 1.67 -11.18
C THR A 51 4.87 2.10 -9.73
N VAL A 52 5.31 3.31 -9.37
CA VAL A 52 5.10 3.84 -8.02
C VAL A 52 3.61 4.18 -7.81
N PRO A 53 3.10 4.08 -6.58
CA PRO A 53 1.74 4.51 -6.27
C PRO A 53 1.51 5.98 -6.62
N LEU A 54 0.25 6.33 -6.94
CA LEU A 54 -0.14 7.72 -7.22
C LEU A 54 0.20 8.67 -6.05
N GLY A 55 0.06 8.20 -4.80
CA GLY A 55 0.44 8.98 -3.61
C GLY A 55 1.90 9.43 -3.63
N VAL A 56 2.83 8.55 -4.06
CA VAL A 56 4.27 8.89 -4.17
C VAL A 56 4.51 10.00 -5.20
N LEU A 57 3.76 9.99 -6.31
CA LEU A 57 3.83 11.05 -7.32
C LEU A 57 3.28 12.38 -6.81
N LYS A 58 2.18 12.35 -6.03
CA LYS A 58 1.58 13.54 -5.43
C LYS A 58 2.47 14.20 -4.38
N GLU A 59 3.21 13.40 -3.61
CA GLU A 59 4.18 13.87 -2.60
C GLU A 59 5.47 14.43 -3.22
N ASN A 60 5.63 14.38 -4.55
CA ASN A 60 6.85 14.80 -5.25
C ASN A 60 8.14 14.15 -4.70
N ALA A 61 8.03 12.90 -4.21
CA ALA A 61 9.15 12.15 -3.63
C ALA A 61 10.23 11.76 -4.65
N ILE A 62 9.91 11.83 -5.95
CA ILE A 62 10.82 11.57 -7.06
C ILE A 62 10.93 12.83 -7.91
N GLN A 63 12.15 13.32 -8.08
CA GLN A 63 12.47 14.41 -9.00
C GLN A 63 12.58 13.88 -10.43
N PHE A 64 12.00 14.61 -11.38
CA PHE A 64 12.03 14.28 -12.80
C PHE A 64 12.79 15.36 -13.57
N GLN A 65 13.77 14.95 -14.37
CA GLN A 65 14.59 15.85 -15.19
C GLN A 65 14.58 15.37 -16.65
N PRO A 66 13.95 16.09 -17.60
CA PRO A 66 13.13 17.28 -17.41
C PRO A 66 11.87 17.00 -16.57
N GLN A 67 11.18 18.06 -16.13
CA GLN A 67 9.92 17.91 -15.41
C GLN A 67 8.88 17.15 -16.26
N LEU A 68 8.01 16.38 -15.61
CA LEU A 68 6.90 15.73 -16.30
C LEU A 68 6.02 16.77 -17.04
N PRO A 69 5.50 16.44 -18.23
CA PRO A 69 4.64 17.37 -18.97
C PRO A 69 3.40 17.80 -18.16
N ASP A 70 2.94 19.03 -18.38
CA ASP A 70 1.79 19.62 -17.66
C ASP A 70 0.54 18.74 -17.69
N SER A 71 0.29 18.04 -18.79
CA SER A 71 -0.85 17.13 -18.91
C SER A 71 -0.77 15.96 -17.93
N LYS A 72 0.44 15.46 -17.62
CA LYS A 72 0.65 14.41 -16.61
C LYS A 72 0.52 14.97 -15.20
N LEU A 73 1.10 16.15 -14.94
CA LEU A 73 0.98 16.82 -13.64
C LEU A 73 -0.49 17.11 -13.29
N ALA A 74 -1.24 17.64 -14.25
CA ALA A 74 -2.67 17.89 -14.07
C ALA A 74 -3.48 16.61 -13.81
N ALA A 75 -3.10 15.48 -14.41
CA ALA A 75 -3.74 14.19 -14.14
C ALA A 75 -3.39 13.67 -12.73
N ILE A 76 -2.13 13.78 -12.32
CA ILE A 76 -1.67 13.40 -10.97
C ILE A 76 -2.39 14.23 -9.91
N GLU A 77 -2.57 15.53 -10.14
CA GLU A 77 -3.28 16.41 -9.22
C GLU A 77 -4.77 16.03 -9.10
N LYS A 78 -5.45 15.82 -10.22
CA LYS A 78 -6.92 15.60 -10.26
C LYS A 78 -7.38 14.25 -9.74
N LEU A 79 -6.58 13.19 -9.91
CA LEU A 79 -6.99 11.85 -9.47
C LEU A 79 -6.86 11.74 -7.94
N SER A 80 -7.91 11.27 -7.27
CA SER A 80 -7.87 10.99 -5.82
C SER A 80 -7.24 9.61 -5.55
N MET A 81 -6.59 9.47 -4.38
CA MET A 81 -6.15 8.19 -3.84
C MET A 81 -6.94 7.94 -2.57
N GLY A 82 -7.69 6.83 -2.52
CA GLY A 82 -8.47 6.47 -1.33
C GLY A 82 -7.65 5.66 -0.34
N THR A 83 -8.04 5.74 0.93
CA THR A 83 -7.43 4.99 2.04
C THR A 83 -8.37 3.87 2.47
N LEU A 84 -7.80 2.67 2.65
CA LEU A 84 -8.48 1.49 3.16
C LEU A 84 -7.46 0.68 3.95
N ASP A 85 -7.76 0.43 5.21
CA ASP A 85 -6.94 -0.37 6.10
C ASP A 85 -7.68 -1.60 6.60
N LYS A 86 -6.89 -2.53 7.15
CA LYS A 86 -7.39 -3.82 7.64
C LYS A 86 -6.80 -4.12 8.99
N CYS A 87 -7.65 -4.57 9.91
CA CYS A 87 -7.21 -5.19 11.15
C CYS A 87 -7.47 -6.70 11.09
N ILE A 88 -6.46 -7.47 11.45
CA ILE A 88 -6.50 -8.93 11.41
C ILE A 88 -6.61 -9.42 12.85
N PHE A 89 -7.73 -10.07 13.15
CA PHE A 89 -8.00 -10.71 14.42
C PHE A 89 -7.76 -12.20 14.25
N ALA A 90 -6.81 -12.74 14.99
CA ALA A 90 -6.49 -14.15 14.97
C ALA A 90 -6.63 -14.72 16.38
N TRP A 91 -7.39 -15.81 16.50
CA TRP A 91 -7.60 -16.49 17.77
C TRP A 91 -6.91 -17.85 17.81
N ASP A 92 -6.83 -18.39 19.02
CA ASP A 92 -6.37 -19.75 19.26
C ASP A 92 -7.31 -20.77 18.61
N GLU A 93 -6.72 -21.91 18.22
CA GLU A 93 -7.45 -23.02 17.61
C GLU A 93 -8.58 -23.52 18.52
N GLY A 94 -9.74 -23.80 17.93
CA GLY A 94 -10.95 -24.21 18.67
C GLY A 94 -11.80 -23.06 19.19
N THR A 95 -11.37 -21.79 19.04
CA THR A 95 -12.23 -20.64 19.29
C THR A 95 -13.35 -20.56 18.25
N LEU A 96 -14.59 -20.32 18.67
CA LEU A 96 -15.70 -20.10 17.73
C LEU A 96 -15.75 -18.62 17.34
N LEU A 97 -15.83 -18.35 16.04
CA LEU A 97 -16.09 -16.99 15.57
C LEU A 97 -17.51 -16.54 15.96
N PRO A 98 -17.77 -15.22 16.04
CA PRO A 98 -19.07 -14.71 16.44
C PRO A 98 -20.20 -15.04 15.45
N TRP A 99 -19.86 -15.46 14.22
CA TRP A 99 -20.79 -15.87 13.16
C TRP A 99 -20.20 -16.99 12.30
N ASP A 100 -21.06 -17.78 11.65
CA ASP A 100 -20.69 -18.91 10.79
C ASP A 100 -20.70 -18.57 9.28
N VAL A 101 -20.80 -17.27 8.95
CA VAL A 101 -20.82 -16.78 7.57
C VAL A 101 -19.48 -16.15 7.17
N GLY A 102 -19.14 -16.24 5.89
CA GLY A 102 -17.87 -15.72 5.38
C GLY A 102 -17.75 -14.19 5.38
N TRP A 103 -18.87 -13.45 5.37
CA TRP A 103 -18.88 -12.00 5.21
C TRP A 103 -20.02 -11.37 6.00
N VAL A 104 -19.70 -10.31 6.75
CA VAL A 104 -20.68 -9.52 7.51
C VAL A 104 -20.42 -8.04 7.22
N GLN A 105 -21.48 -7.26 7.03
CA GLN A 105 -21.39 -5.80 6.93
C GLN A 105 -21.97 -5.15 8.17
N ARG A 106 -21.28 -4.13 8.67
CA ARG A 106 -21.77 -3.28 9.75
C ARG A 106 -22.57 -2.14 9.14
N ILE A 107 -23.82 -2.01 9.53
CA ILE A 107 -24.65 -0.84 9.20
C ILE A 107 -24.57 0.09 10.40
N SER A 108 -23.97 1.26 10.22
CA SER A 108 -23.94 2.27 11.28
C SER A 108 -25.30 2.95 11.46
N ASN A 109 -25.60 3.33 12.71
CA ASN A 109 -26.72 4.19 13.07
C ASN A 109 -26.36 5.69 13.02
N GLU A 110 -25.07 6.04 13.01
CA GLU A 110 -24.58 7.43 12.98
C GLU A 110 -23.83 7.71 11.67
N ILE A 111 -23.77 8.98 11.27
CA ILE A 111 -23.01 9.38 10.06
C ILE A 111 -21.50 9.40 10.35
N THR A 112 -21.13 9.65 11.59
CA THR A 112 -19.75 9.93 11.99
C THR A 112 -18.84 8.72 11.98
N ASP A 113 -19.37 7.51 12.16
CA ASP A 113 -18.63 6.24 12.25
C ASP A 113 -18.89 5.33 11.03
N GLN A 114 -19.51 5.82 9.95
CA GLN A 114 -19.82 4.99 8.77
C GLN A 114 -18.59 4.36 8.10
N GLY A 115 -17.40 4.93 8.30
CA GLY A 115 -16.13 4.41 7.76
C GLY A 115 -15.40 3.44 8.69
N GLU A 116 -15.84 3.32 9.95
CA GLU A 116 -15.25 2.41 10.92
C GLU A 116 -15.84 1.02 10.76
N TRP A 117 -14.99 -0.01 10.74
CA TRP A 117 -15.38 -1.43 10.79
C TRP A 117 -16.56 -1.78 9.87
N THR A 118 -16.49 -1.32 8.62
CA THR A 118 -17.60 -1.36 7.67
C THR A 118 -17.99 -2.79 7.30
N GLU A 119 -17.02 -3.68 7.29
CA GLU A 119 -17.19 -5.09 6.94
C GLU A 119 -16.15 -5.97 7.62
N PHE A 120 -16.54 -7.22 7.81
CA PHE A 120 -15.72 -8.28 8.37
C PHE A 120 -15.75 -9.51 7.47
N TYR A 121 -14.56 -10.04 7.20
CA TYR A 121 -14.37 -11.23 6.37
C TYR A 121 -13.74 -12.37 7.18
N SER A 122 -14.35 -13.55 7.14
CA SER A 122 -13.77 -14.76 7.73
C SER A 122 -12.76 -15.41 6.78
N LEU A 123 -11.61 -15.74 7.33
CA LEU A 123 -10.55 -16.47 6.65
C LEU A 123 -10.30 -17.88 7.25
N ASP A 124 -11.16 -18.32 8.17
CA ASP A 124 -11.06 -19.62 8.85
C ASP A 124 -10.82 -20.81 7.92
N HIS A 125 -11.53 -20.87 6.80
CA HIS A 125 -11.39 -21.93 5.79
C HIS A 125 -10.04 -21.94 5.07
N TYR A 126 -9.31 -20.82 5.05
CA TYR A 126 -8.05 -20.67 4.32
C TYR A 126 -6.81 -20.88 5.20
N PHE A 127 -6.94 -20.79 6.53
CA PHE A 127 -5.84 -20.95 7.49
C PHE A 127 -5.94 -22.27 8.28
N GLY A 128 -6.34 -23.34 7.60
CA GLY A 128 -6.36 -24.68 8.19
C GLY A 128 -7.33 -24.82 9.36
N GLY A 129 -8.44 -24.06 9.36
CA GLY A 129 -9.43 -24.07 10.43
C GLY A 129 -9.10 -23.16 11.62
N ARG A 130 -8.00 -22.39 11.56
CA ARG A 130 -7.72 -21.37 12.57
C ARG A 130 -8.72 -20.21 12.44
N PRO A 131 -9.39 -19.79 13.53
CA PRO A 131 -10.33 -18.67 13.47
C PRO A 131 -9.60 -17.36 13.19
N VAL A 132 -9.89 -16.75 12.04
CA VAL A 132 -9.31 -15.47 11.62
C VAL A 132 -10.39 -14.59 11.01
N LEU A 133 -10.52 -13.36 11.52
CA LEU A 133 -11.38 -12.32 10.96
C LEU A 133 -10.54 -11.14 10.48
N VAL A 134 -10.98 -10.54 9.39
CA VAL A 134 -10.41 -9.29 8.87
C VAL A 134 -11.48 -8.23 8.91
N GLY A 135 -11.29 -7.21 9.75
CA GLY A 135 -12.12 -6.01 9.78
C GLY A 135 -11.54 -4.95 8.86
N PHE A 136 -12.39 -4.24 8.14
CA PHE A 136 -12.00 -3.18 7.21
C PHE A 136 -12.42 -1.81 7.72
N VAL A 137 -11.52 -0.83 7.55
CA VAL A 137 -11.78 0.58 7.86
C VAL A 137 -11.47 1.36 6.59
N ALA A 138 -12.35 2.28 6.19
CA ALA A 138 -12.23 3.00 4.92
C ALA A 138 -12.37 4.51 5.08
N GLY A 139 -11.80 5.24 4.12
CA GLY A 139 -11.94 6.69 4.02
C GLY A 139 -11.27 7.42 5.18
N ARG A 140 -11.93 8.46 5.70
CA ARG A 140 -11.37 9.30 6.78
C ARG A 140 -11.11 8.52 8.06
N SER A 141 -11.98 7.58 8.40
CA SER A 141 -11.78 6.72 9.57
C SER A 141 -10.51 5.88 9.46
N ALA A 142 -10.11 5.48 8.25
CA ALA A 142 -8.87 4.73 8.05
C ALA A 142 -7.64 5.61 8.32
N GLU A 143 -7.67 6.84 7.83
CA GLU A 143 -6.61 7.84 8.06
C GLU A 143 -6.45 8.13 9.56
N GLU A 144 -7.57 8.38 10.26
CA GLU A 144 -7.58 8.69 11.70
C GLU A 144 -7.10 7.51 12.56
N ILE A 145 -7.49 6.28 12.21
CA ILE A 145 -7.10 5.07 12.94
C ILE A 145 -5.60 4.79 12.79
N VAL A 146 -5.03 4.93 11.58
CA VAL A 146 -3.59 4.70 11.35
C VAL A 146 -2.72 5.67 12.14
N GLU A 147 -3.16 6.91 12.32
CA GLU A 147 -2.44 7.90 13.10
C GLU A 147 -2.50 7.64 14.62
N ASN A 148 -3.50 6.90 15.10
CA ASN A 148 -3.79 6.72 16.52
C ASN A 148 -3.86 5.26 16.96
N VAL A 149 -3.14 4.35 16.28
CA VAL A 149 -3.17 2.91 16.58
C VAL A 149 -2.76 2.66 18.04
N ASP A 150 -3.71 2.13 18.81
CA ASP A 150 -3.52 1.65 20.18
C ASP A 150 -4.29 0.34 20.42
N ASP A 151 -4.14 -0.25 21.60
CA ASP A 151 -4.83 -1.49 21.95
C ASP A 151 -6.37 -1.35 21.94
N THR A 152 -6.90 -0.13 22.03
CA THR A 152 -8.36 0.13 21.98
C THR A 152 -8.91 0.17 20.57
N THR A 153 -8.04 0.38 19.58
CA THR A 153 -8.37 0.26 18.15
C THR A 153 -8.86 -1.14 17.78
N VAL A 154 -8.44 -2.16 18.54
CA VAL A 154 -8.70 -3.59 18.27
C VAL A 154 -9.73 -4.17 19.25
N ALA A 155 -10.23 -3.37 20.20
CA ALA A 155 -11.07 -3.82 21.33
C ALA A 155 -12.58 -3.80 21.06
#